data_AF-A0AAU5Q2C7-F1
#
_entry.id   AF-A0AAU5Q2C7-F1
#
_cell.length_a   1.000
_cell.length_b   1.000
_cell.length_c   1.000
_cell.angle_alpha   90.00
_cell.angle_beta   90.00
_cell.angle_gamma   90.00
#
_symmetry.space_group_name_H-M   'P 1'
#
loop_
_entity.id
_entity.type
_entity.pdbx_description
1 polymer ?
#
loop_
_entity_poly.entity_id
_entity_poly.type
_entity_poly.pdbx_seq_one_letter_code
_entity_poly.pdbx_strand_id
1 'polypeptide(L)'
;MTGSGRLTYVYAVVPDGQVLRTVLSGVHGVSGAPVSLLGADTPGTPPEGPDPAFVVSRVEAQEFDERTLKARFEDLEWLESVARAHHEVVQAIAGHDTVLPLRLATLYQDDDRAREALAAQRSVFAERLALLRGRSEWGVKVYISAPGPREDRDGAAGPASTTELSPGKAYLRRRRAQHTVQETHYRNAQVAAESIEALVSRYTTHRVRHPAQRGALAGPEENVLNDAYLVPDDRAESFRTALAAVAVDIDGVRVEVTGPWAPYSFAMPPPPPDPPQEDAVRDGPAP
;
A
#
# COMPACT_ATOMS: atom_id res chain seq x y z
N MET A 1 -34.69 -11.88 -22.41
CA MET A 1 -33.89 -10.88 -23.12
C MET A 1 -32.93 -10.25 -22.11
N THR A 2 -31.80 -10.92 -21.84
CA THR A 2 -30.74 -10.43 -20.96
C THR A 2 -29.88 -9.49 -21.80
N GLY A 3 -30.11 -8.18 -21.69
CA GLY A 3 -29.31 -7.19 -22.39
C GLY A 3 -27.85 -7.31 -21.94
N SER A 4 -26.96 -7.63 -22.89
CA SER A 4 -25.51 -7.47 -22.76
C SER A 4 -25.24 -5.97 -22.66
N GLY A 5 -25.39 -5.43 -21.44
CA GLY A 5 -24.97 -4.09 -21.10
C GLY A 5 -23.45 -4.08 -20.92
N ARG A 6 -22.80 -2.98 -21.29
CA ARG A 6 -21.39 -2.75 -21.00
C ARG A 6 -21.29 -1.70 -19.92
N LEU A 7 -20.37 -1.91 -18.98
CA LEU A 7 -20.00 -0.95 -17.96
C LEU A 7 -18.69 -0.27 -18.32
N THR A 8 -18.50 0.94 -17.80
CA THR A 8 -17.23 1.66 -17.90
C THR A 8 -16.42 1.41 -16.65
N TYR A 9 -15.34 0.66 -16.78
CA TYR A 9 -14.35 0.44 -15.72
C TYR A 9 -13.32 1.56 -15.75
N VAL A 10 -13.11 2.22 -14.61
CA VAL A 10 -12.15 3.31 -14.46
C VAL A 10 -10.97 2.86 -13.59
N TYR A 11 -9.76 2.98 -14.15
CA TYR A 11 -8.53 2.58 -13.48
C TYR A 11 -7.92 3.72 -12.67
N ALA A 12 -7.87 4.90 -13.27
CA ALA A 12 -7.17 6.05 -12.74
C ALA A 12 -7.68 7.35 -13.37
N VAL A 13 -7.31 8.46 -12.72
CA VAL A 13 -7.40 9.81 -13.31
C VAL A 13 -6.00 10.27 -13.68
N VAL A 14 -5.87 10.93 -14.82
CA VAL A 14 -4.59 11.42 -15.37
C VAL A 14 -4.78 12.80 -16.00
N PRO A 15 -3.70 13.54 -16.25
CA PRO A 15 -3.70 14.64 -17.22
C PRO A 15 -4.21 14.18 -18.60
N ASP A 16 -5.15 14.91 -19.20
CA ASP A 16 -5.53 14.68 -20.59
C ASP A 16 -4.36 15.11 -21.50
N GLY A 17 -3.91 14.19 -22.35
CA GLY A 17 -2.72 14.41 -23.16
C GLY A 17 -2.54 13.36 -24.25
N GLN A 18 -1.98 13.78 -25.38
CA GLN A 18 -1.79 12.91 -26.55
C GLN A 18 -0.80 11.78 -26.29
N VAL A 19 0.24 12.01 -25.48
CA VAL A 19 1.26 10.99 -25.14
C VAL A 19 0.61 9.76 -24.53
N LEU A 20 -0.27 9.97 -23.52
CA LEU A 20 -0.97 8.87 -22.87
C LEU A 20 -1.94 8.15 -23.81
N ARG A 21 -2.60 8.86 -24.75
CA ARG A 21 -3.45 8.21 -25.77
C ARG A 21 -2.65 7.23 -26.62
N THR A 22 -1.42 7.58 -26.99
CA THR A 22 -0.51 6.68 -27.72
C THR A 22 -0.07 5.50 -26.88
N VAL A 23 0.36 5.74 -25.64
CA VAL A 23 0.76 4.67 -24.70
C VAL A 23 -0.37 3.65 -24.52
N LEU A 24 -1.58 4.12 -24.25
CA LEU A 24 -2.73 3.25 -23.95
C LEU A 24 -3.24 2.46 -25.14
N SER A 25 -2.91 2.84 -26.38
CA SER A 25 -3.36 2.13 -27.59
C SER A 25 -2.90 0.66 -27.66
N GLY A 26 -1.82 0.30 -26.96
CA GLY A 26 -1.31 -1.07 -26.85
C GLY A 26 -1.62 -1.76 -25.52
N VAL A 27 -2.26 -1.06 -24.59
CA VAL A 27 -2.51 -1.55 -23.23
C VAL A 27 -3.90 -2.20 -23.18
N HIS A 28 -3.94 -3.39 -22.58
CA HIS A 28 -5.17 -4.12 -22.31
C HIS A 28 -5.35 -4.18 -20.81
N GLY A 29 -6.57 -3.91 -20.36
CA GLY A 29 -6.93 -3.93 -18.96
C GLY A 29 -7.68 -5.19 -18.56
N VAL A 30 -8.59 -5.03 -17.61
CA VAL A 30 -9.41 -6.10 -17.06
C VAL A 30 -10.19 -6.83 -18.16
N SER A 31 -10.25 -8.17 -18.06
CA SER A 31 -10.83 -9.07 -19.07
C SER A 31 -10.23 -8.91 -20.47
N GLY A 32 -9.00 -8.38 -20.59
CA GLY A 32 -8.34 -8.12 -21.86
C GLY A 32 -8.98 -6.99 -22.68
N ALA A 33 -9.81 -6.14 -22.05
CA ALA A 33 -10.47 -5.04 -22.74
C ALA A 33 -9.45 -3.94 -23.10
N PRO A 34 -9.57 -3.30 -24.29
CA PRO A 34 -8.70 -2.18 -24.65
C PRO A 34 -8.87 -1.03 -23.66
N VAL A 35 -7.78 -0.29 -23.43
CA VAL A 35 -7.77 0.88 -22.55
C VAL A 35 -7.76 2.17 -23.38
N SER A 36 -8.47 3.19 -22.92
CA SER A 36 -8.54 4.49 -23.59
C SER A 36 -8.68 5.65 -22.60
N LEU A 37 -8.48 6.87 -23.08
CA LEU A 37 -8.75 8.09 -22.32
C LEU A 37 -10.12 8.67 -22.61
N LEU A 38 -10.86 8.90 -21.53
CA LEU A 38 -12.15 9.53 -21.48
C LEU A 38 -12.01 10.91 -20.81
N GLY A 39 -11.94 11.96 -21.63
CA GLY A 39 -11.92 13.34 -21.16
C GLY A 39 -13.33 13.91 -20.93
N ALA A 40 -13.42 15.09 -20.34
CA ALA A 40 -14.67 15.83 -20.22
C ALA A 40 -15.18 16.32 -21.59
N ASP A 41 -16.50 16.42 -21.77
CA ASP A 41 -17.11 16.86 -23.04
C ASP A 41 -16.81 18.33 -23.38
N THR A 42 -16.62 19.16 -22.37
CA THR A 42 -16.22 20.57 -22.53
C THR A 42 -14.81 20.74 -21.97
N PRO A 43 -13.78 20.70 -22.83
CA PRO A 43 -12.42 20.93 -22.38
C PRO A 43 -12.28 22.37 -21.88
N GLY A 44 -11.62 22.53 -20.75
CA GLY A 44 -11.19 23.82 -20.20
C GLY A 44 -9.80 23.66 -19.61
N THR A 45 -8.99 24.71 -19.54
CA THR A 45 -7.71 24.59 -18.81
C THR A 45 -7.96 24.97 -17.36
N PRO A 46 -7.94 24.04 -16.39
CA PRO A 46 -7.99 24.42 -14.98
C PRO A 46 -6.76 25.28 -14.64
N PRO A 47 -6.84 26.14 -13.60
CA PRO A 47 -5.72 26.99 -13.21
C PRO A 47 -4.46 26.20 -12.79
N GLU A 48 -4.59 24.91 -12.44
CA GLU A 48 -3.53 24.08 -11.87
C GLU A 48 -2.87 23.08 -12.84
N GLY A 49 -3.20 23.16 -14.14
CA GLY A 49 -2.58 22.33 -15.18
C GLY A 49 -3.54 21.86 -16.27
N PRO A 50 -3.26 20.74 -16.96
CA PRO A 50 -4.16 20.16 -17.96
C PRO A 50 -5.45 19.62 -17.33
N ASP A 51 -6.46 19.43 -18.16
CA ASP A 51 -7.74 18.83 -17.74
C ASP A 51 -7.55 17.40 -17.23
N PRO A 52 -8.27 16.97 -16.18
CA PRO A 52 -8.27 15.57 -15.80
C PRO A 52 -9.06 14.73 -16.80
N ALA A 53 -8.58 13.52 -17.07
CA ALA A 53 -9.24 12.49 -17.87
C ALA A 53 -9.25 11.16 -17.11
N PHE A 54 -10.27 10.36 -17.36
CA PHE A 54 -10.33 8.98 -16.88
C PHE A 54 -9.64 8.03 -17.84
N VAL A 55 -8.90 7.07 -17.28
CA VAL A 55 -8.39 5.91 -17.99
C VAL A 55 -9.43 4.81 -17.85
N VAL A 56 -9.99 4.35 -18.97
CA VAL A 56 -11.15 3.47 -18.95
C VAL A 56 -11.05 2.27 -19.89
N SER A 57 -11.78 1.21 -19.55
CA SER A 57 -12.13 0.09 -20.42
C SER A 57 -13.63 -0.17 -20.38
N ARG A 58 -14.17 -0.76 -21.45
CA ARG A 58 -15.54 -1.28 -21.44
C ARG A 58 -15.54 -2.77 -21.12
N VAL A 59 -16.28 -3.14 -20.09
CA VAL A 59 -16.39 -4.52 -19.58
C VAL A 59 -17.84 -5.00 -19.63
N GLU A 60 -18.05 -6.30 -19.70
CA GLU A 60 -19.40 -6.88 -19.77
C GLU A 60 -20.10 -6.80 -18.41
N ALA A 61 -21.31 -6.24 -18.36
CA ALA A 61 -22.02 -5.99 -17.10
C ALA A 61 -22.30 -7.27 -16.32
N GLN A 62 -22.51 -8.40 -16.99
CA GLN A 62 -22.77 -9.69 -16.34
C GLN A 62 -21.57 -10.21 -15.51
N GLU A 63 -20.35 -9.75 -15.78
CA GLU A 63 -19.16 -10.13 -15.01
C GLU A 63 -18.90 -9.17 -13.84
N PHE A 64 -19.41 -7.94 -13.96
CA PHE A 64 -19.04 -6.82 -13.09
C PHE A 64 -20.24 -6.13 -12.43
N ASP A 65 -21.44 -6.70 -12.51
CA ASP A 65 -22.59 -6.18 -11.76
C ASP A 65 -22.37 -6.37 -10.25
N GLU A 66 -23.04 -5.55 -9.45
CA GLU A 66 -22.81 -5.48 -8.00
C GLU A 66 -23.02 -6.84 -7.30
N ARG A 67 -24.00 -7.63 -7.77
CA ARG A 67 -24.29 -8.96 -7.21
C ARG A 67 -23.20 -9.96 -7.54
N THR A 68 -22.72 -9.95 -8.78
CA THR A 68 -21.66 -10.84 -9.27
C THR A 68 -20.33 -10.47 -8.66
N LEU A 69 -20.01 -9.19 -8.55
CA LEU A 69 -18.82 -8.71 -7.83
C LEU A 69 -18.78 -9.27 -6.41
N LYS A 70 -19.88 -9.14 -5.66
CA LYS A 70 -19.94 -9.64 -4.28
C LYS A 70 -19.68 -11.15 -4.19
N ALA A 71 -20.21 -11.94 -5.12
CA ALA A 71 -19.98 -13.39 -5.17
C ALA A 71 -18.56 -13.74 -5.66
N ARG A 72 -18.00 -12.95 -6.58
CA ARG A 72 -16.65 -13.16 -7.16
C ARG A 72 -15.53 -12.63 -6.28
N PHE A 73 -15.79 -11.76 -5.31
CA PHE A 73 -14.79 -11.39 -4.30
C PHE A 73 -14.40 -12.58 -3.40
N GLU A 74 -15.18 -13.67 -3.41
CA GLU A 74 -14.82 -14.95 -2.78
C GLU A 74 -13.97 -15.85 -3.70
N ASP A 75 -13.91 -15.55 -5.01
CA ASP A 75 -13.08 -16.22 -6.02
C ASP A 75 -11.72 -15.51 -6.10
N LEU A 76 -10.75 -16.03 -5.35
CA LEU A 76 -9.42 -15.42 -5.21
C LEU A 76 -8.65 -15.36 -6.53
N GLU A 77 -8.78 -16.36 -7.42
CA GLU A 77 -8.08 -16.37 -8.70
C GLU A 77 -8.61 -15.28 -9.63
N TRP A 78 -9.94 -15.13 -9.69
CA TRP A 78 -10.56 -14.06 -10.45
C TRP A 78 -10.17 -12.68 -9.89
N LEU A 79 -10.23 -12.50 -8.57
CA LEU A 79 -9.86 -11.24 -7.93
C LEU A 79 -8.40 -10.88 -8.18
N GLU A 80 -7.48 -11.85 -8.07
CA GLU A 80 -6.07 -11.67 -8.37
C GLU A 80 -5.86 -11.22 -9.83
N SER A 81 -6.53 -11.88 -10.78
CA SER A 81 -6.47 -11.52 -12.19
C SER A 81 -6.92 -10.08 -12.44
N VAL A 82 -8.07 -9.69 -11.86
CA VAL A 82 -8.61 -8.32 -11.99
C VAL A 82 -7.68 -7.29 -11.33
N ALA A 83 -7.17 -7.59 -10.13
CA ALA A 83 -6.24 -6.71 -9.41
C ALA A 83 -4.92 -6.53 -10.17
N ARG A 84 -4.38 -7.62 -10.74
CA ARG A 84 -3.17 -7.58 -11.55
C ARG A 84 -3.36 -6.76 -12.81
N ALA A 85 -4.42 -7.01 -13.58
CA ALA A 85 -4.71 -6.25 -14.79
C ALA A 85 -4.92 -4.76 -14.49
N HIS A 86 -5.62 -4.43 -13.39
CA HIS A 86 -5.75 -3.04 -12.94
C HIS A 86 -4.37 -2.42 -12.62
N HIS A 87 -3.54 -3.14 -11.86
CA HIS A 87 -2.21 -2.66 -11.48
C HIS A 87 -1.31 -2.43 -12.70
N GLU A 88 -1.32 -3.34 -13.67
CA GLU A 88 -0.54 -3.23 -14.91
C GLU A 88 -0.91 -1.99 -15.72
N VAL A 89 -2.21 -1.66 -15.83
CA VAL A 89 -2.66 -0.42 -16.50
C VAL A 89 -2.14 0.81 -15.77
N VAL A 90 -2.29 0.87 -14.44
CA VAL A 90 -1.84 2.01 -13.64
C VAL A 90 -0.32 2.18 -13.72
N GLN A 91 0.44 1.09 -13.66
CA GLN A 91 1.90 1.11 -13.76
C GLN A 91 2.37 1.57 -15.14
N ALA A 92 1.72 1.10 -16.21
CA ALA A 92 2.03 1.53 -17.56
C ALA A 92 1.91 3.06 -17.70
N ILE A 93 0.93 3.67 -17.04
CA ILE A 93 0.73 5.12 -17.04
C ILE A 93 1.75 5.84 -16.15
N ALA A 94 2.00 5.31 -14.95
CA ALA A 94 2.89 5.92 -13.95
C ALA A 94 4.32 6.12 -14.49
N GLY A 95 4.77 5.30 -15.44
CA GLY A 95 6.06 5.45 -16.11
C GLY A 95 6.13 6.62 -17.11
N HIS A 96 5.01 7.26 -17.45
CA HIS A 96 4.94 8.30 -18.49
C HIS A 96 4.39 9.63 -17.99
N ASP A 97 3.43 9.62 -17.06
CA ASP A 97 2.83 10.85 -16.52
C ASP A 97 2.33 10.65 -15.08
N THR A 98 1.88 11.73 -14.46
CA THR A 98 1.25 11.73 -13.14
C THR A 98 -0.05 10.93 -13.20
N VAL A 99 -0.20 9.98 -12.29
CA VAL A 99 -1.39 9.15 -12.18
C VAL A 99 -2.01 9.30 -10.81
N LEU A 100 -3.35 9.37 -10.78
CA LEU A 100 -4.18 9.27 -9.59
C LEU A 100 -4.92 7.93 -9.63
N PRO A 101 -4.37 6.86 -9.02
CA PRO A 101 -5.01 5.55 -9.06
C PRO A 101 -6.37 5.57 -8.36
N LEU A 102 -7.41 5.01 -8.99
CA LEU A 102 -8.70 4.83 -8.34
C LEU A 102 -8.79 3.44 -7.69
N ARG A 103 -9.79 3.26 -6.83
CA ARG A 103 -10.01 1.96 -6.18
C ARG A 103 -10.36 0.91 -7.23
N LEU A 104 -9.95 -0.33 -6.96
CA LEU A 104 -10.32 -1.48 -7.77
C LEU A 104 -11.86 -1.54 -7.93
N ALA A 105 -12.32 -1.89 -9.13
CA ALA A 105 -13.73 -2.00 -9.48
C ALA A 105 -14.52 -0.68 -9.36
N THR A 106 -13.89 0.46 -9.65
CA THR A 106 -14.61 1.72 -9.90
C THR A 106 -15.35 1.62 -11.23
N LEU A 107 -16.67 1.45 -11.20
CA LEU A 107 -17.52 1.19 -12.36
C LEU A 107 -18.61 2.26 -12.53
N TYR A 108 -18.87 2.63 -13.77
CA TYR A 108 -20.02 3.44 -14.17
C TYR A 108 -20.90 2.68 -15.15
N GLN A 109 -22.17 3.07 -15.23
CA GLN A 109 -23.15 2.44 -16.12
C GLN A 109 -22.72 2.55 -17.59
N ASP A 110 -22.15 3.68 -17.98
CA ASP A 110 -21.66 3.99 -19.32
C ASP A 110 -20.63 5.12 -19.27
N ASP A 111 -20.05 5.45 -20.43
CA ASP A 111 -19.07 6.51 -20.58
C ASP A 111 -19.65 7.89 -20.21
N ASP A 112 -20.94 8.12 -20.48
CA ASP A 112 -21.60 9.41 -20.24
C ASP A 112 -21.69 9.68 -18.73
N ARG A 113 -22.09 8.69 -17.94
CA ARG A 113 -22.08 8.76 -16.46
C ARG A 113 -20.67 8.93 -15.90
N ALA A 114 -19.68 8.30 -16.52
CA ALA A 114 -18.29 8.50 -16.13
C ALA A 114 -17.82 9.95 -16.41
N ARG A 115 -18.17 10.53 -17.58
CA ARG A 115 -17.87 11.94 -17.90
C ARG A 115 -18.58 12.92 -16.96
N GLU A 116 -19.84 12.68 -16.64
CA GLU A 116 -20.59 13.48 -15.65
C GLU A 116 -19.87 13.47 -14.29
N ALA A 117 -19.43 12.31 -13.83
CA ALA A 117 -18.71 12.18 -12.56
C ALA A 117 -17.33 12.85 -12.58
N LEU A 118 -16.61 12.76 -13.70
CA LEU A 118 -15.35 13.47 -13.93
C LEU A 118 -15.54 14.99 -13.88
N ALA A 119 -16.57 15.50 -14.58
CA ALA A 119 -16.90 16.92 -14.62
C ALA A 119 -17.30 17.46 -13.23
N ALA A 120 -18.11 16.71 -12.49
CA ALA A 120 -18.56 17.09 -11.15
C ALA A 120 -17.41 17.22 -10.13
N GLN A 121 -16.33 16.44 -10.30
CA GLN A 121 -15.17 16.41 -9.39
C GLN A 121 -13.91 16.99 -10.02
N ARG A 122 -14.05 17.75 -11.12
CA ARG A 122 -12.93 18.22 -11.94
C ARG A 122 -11.86 18.98 -11.15
N SER A 123 -12.26 19.91 -10.27
CA SER A 123 -11.31 20.67 -9.44
C SER A 123 -10.58 19.78 -8.45
N VAL A 124 -11.30 18.89 -7.77
CA VAL A 124 -10.73 17.94 -6.80
C VAL A 124 -9.68 17.05 -7.47
N PHE A 125 -9.97 16.52 -8.66
CA PHE A 125 -9.00 15.72 -9.39
C PHE A 125 -7.79 16.53 -9.85
N ALA A 126 -7.98 17.76 -10.33
CA ALA A 126 -6.88 18.63 -10.74
C ALA A 126 -5.93 18.94 -9.56
N GLU A 127 -6.47 19.28 -8.38
CA GLU A 127 -5.71 19.53 -7.16
C GLU A 127 -4.91 18.29 -6.72
N ARG A 128 -5.53 17.10 -6.80
CA ARG A 128 -4.86 15.84 -6.46
C ARG A 128 -3.74 15.50 -7.45
N LEU A 129 -3.97 15.65 -8.74
CA LEU A 129 -2.93 15.47 -9.75
C LEU A 129 -1.78 16.47 -9.55
N ALA A 130 -2.08 17.74 -9.22
CA ALA A 130 -1.05 18.72 -8.90
C ALA A 130 -0.23 18.32 -7.66
N LEU A 131 -0.87 17.74 -6.63
CA LEU A 131 -0.19 17.21 -5.46
C LEU A 131 0.68 16.00 -5.76
N LEU A 132 0.36 15.18 -6.75
CA LEU A 132 1.12 13.98 -7.09
C LEU A 132 2.21 14.20 -8.13
N ARG A 133 2.18 15.35 -8.83
CA ARG A 133 3.09 15.65 -9.92
C ARG A 133 4.56 15.59 -9.50
N GLY A 134 5.35 14.82 -10.25
CA GLY A 134 6.80 14.64 -10.03
C GLY A 134 7.14 13.97 -8.70
N ARG A 135 6.25 13.09 -8.21
CA ARG A 135 6.40 12.38 -6.95
C ARG A 135 5.98 10.93 -7.12
N SER A 136 6.68 10.07 -6.42
CA SER A 136 6.43 8.63 -6.37
C SER A 136 6.14 8.18 -4.94
N GLU A 137 5.34 7.12 -4.80
CA GLU A 137 5.10 6.50 -3.50
C GLU A 137 6.17 5.45 -3.18
N TRP A 138 6.62 5.46 -1.92
CA TRP A 138 7.55 4.49 -1.37
C TRP A 138 6.99 3.90 -0.08
N GLY A 139 6.93 2.57 0.00
CA GLY A 139 6.50 1.85 1.19
C GLY A 139 7.70 1.45 2.04
N VAL A 140 7.65 1.74 3.35
CA VAL A 140 8.64 1.28 4.33
C VAL A 140 7.93 0.48 5.41
N LYS A 141 8.42 -0.74 5.61
CA LYS A 141 7.93 -1.64 6.66
C LYS A 141 9.05 -2.06 7.57
N VAL A 142 8.75 -2.16 8.86
CA VAL A 142 9.67 -2.67 9.88
C VAL A 142 9.02 -3.86 10.54
N TYR A 143 9.78 -4.95 10.59
CA TYR A 143 9.36 -6.22 11.16
C TYR A 143 10.28 -6.60 12.31
N ILE A 144 9.71 -7.21 13.34
CA ILE A 144 10.46 -7.94 14.35
C ILE A 144 10.67 -9.34 13.81
N SER A 145 11.92 -9.70 13.55
CA SER A 145 12.24 -11.04 13.10
C SER A 145 12.04 -12.04 14.22
N ALA A 146 11.40 -13.16 13.90
CA ALA A 146 11.30 -14.28 14.81
C ALA A 146 12.72 -14.74 15.20
N PRO A 147 12.97 -15.08 16.48
CA PRO A 147 14.26 -15.64 16.85
C PRO A 147 14.50 -16.90 16.02
N GLY A 148 15.51 -16.89 15.14
CA GLY A 148 15.85 -18.04 14.32
C GLY A 148 16.14 -19.28 15.19
N PRO A 149 16.05 -20.50 14.63
CA PRO A 149 16.56 -21.68 15.31
C PRO A 149 18.04 -21.41 15.61
N ARG A 150 18.39 -21.32 16.89
CA ARG A 150 19.80 -21.24 17.28
C ARG A 150 20.43 -22.57 16.89
N GLU A 151 21.15 -22.60 15.77
CA GLU A 151 22.21 -23.59 15.62
C GLU A 151 23.17 -23.34 16.79
N ASP A 152 23.32 -24.36 17.62
CA ASP A 152 24.30 -24.41 18.71
C ASP A 152 25.71 -24.25 18.13
N ARG A 153 26.12 -23.02 17.82
CA ARG A 153 27.51 -22.65 17.60
C ARG A 153 28.10 -22.23 18.93
N ASP A 154 28.35 -23.24 19.76
CA ASP A 154 29.49 -23.26 20.67
C ASP A 154 29.85 -24.72 20.99
N GLY A 155 30.36 -25.38 19.96
CA GLY A 155 31.40 -26.40 20.14
C GLY A 155 32.72 -25.71 20.45
N ALA A 156 32.88 -25.20 21.68
CA ALA A 156 34.16 -24.80 22.23
C ALA A 156 34.36 -25.53 23.56
N ALA A 157 35.11 -26.63 23.51
CA ALA A 157 35.51 -27.40 24.66
C ALA A 157 36.38 -26.54 25.61
N GLY A 158 35.84 -26.24 26.80
CA GLY A 158 36.57 -25.72 27.97
C GLY A 158 36.14 -26.50 29.23
N PRO A 159 37.04 -26.80 30.18
CA PRO A 159 36.79 -27.84 31.17
C PRO A 159 35.85 -27.38 32.30
N ALA A 160 34.90 -28.28 32.60
CA ALA A 160 34.09 -28.47 33.80
C ALA A 160 34.03 -27.38 34.89
N SER A 161 32.82 -26.84 35.08
CA SER A 161 32.22 -26.67 36.41
C SER A 161 30.74 -27.02 36.33
N THR A 162 30.43 -28.28 36.65
CA THR A 162 29.09 -28.86 36.68
C THR A 162 28.34 -28.41 37.94
N THR A 163 27.53 -27.36 37.81
CA THR A 163 26.26 -27.33 38.53
C THR A 163 25.19 -27.60 37.49
N GLU A 164 24.87 -28.88 37.26
CA GLU A 164 23.73 -29.24 36.43
C GLU A 164 22.48 -28.66 37.08
N LEU A 165 21.97 -27.58 36.49
CA LEU A 165 20.73 -26.97 36.93
C LEU A 165 19.62 -28.00 36.82
N SER A 166 18.76 -28.08 37.83
CA SER A 166 17.57 -28.92 37.73
C SER A 166 16.78 -28.56 36.47
N PRO A 167 16.10 -29.52 35.82
CA PRO A 167 15.35 -29.29 34.58
C PRO A 167 14.42 -28.06 34.64
N GLY A 168 13.80 -27.82 35.81
CA GLY A 168 12.97 -26.63 36.06
C GLY A 168 13.75 -25.31 36.09
N LYS A 169 14.94 -25.26 36.70
CA LYS A 169 15.80 -24.06 36.69
C LYS A 169 16.39 -23.80 35.29
N ALA A 170 16.73 -24.86 34.55
CA ALA A 170 17.18 -24.74 33.16
C ALA A 170 16.06 -24.22 32.24
N TYR A 171 14.83 -24.71 32.42
CA TYR A 171 13.63 -24.22 31.71
C TYR A 171 13.35 -22.75 32.03
N LEU A 172 13.29 -22.36 33.31
CA LEU A 172 13.04 -20.97 33.71
C LEU A 172 14.12 -20.01 33.21
N ARG A 173 15.40 -20.42 33.22
CA ARG A 173 16.51 -19.63 32.66
C ARG A 173 16.36 -19.45 31.15
N ARG A 174 16.01 -20.53 30.43
CA ARG A 174 15.76 -20.47 28.97
C ARG A 174 14.59 -19.54 28.65
N ARG A 175 13.49 -19.64 29.41
CA ARG A 175 12.30 -18.78 29.25
C ARG A 175 12.59 -17.31 29.55
N ARG A 176 13.36 -17.02 30.61
CA ARG A 176 13.78 -15.64 30.94
C ARG A 176 14.69 -15.06 29.85
N ALA A 177 15.67 -15.84 29.37
CA ALA A 177 16.54 -15.42 28.28
C ALA A 177 15.77 -15.15 26.97
N GLN A 178 14.77 -15.97 26.65
CA GLN A 178 13.87 -15.75 25.51
C GLN A 178 13.07 -14.45 25.67
N HIS A 179 12.52 -14.19 26.85
CA HIS A 179 11.77 -12.96 27.12
C HIS A 179 12.64 -11.71 26.96
N THR A 180 13.86 -11.71 27.50
CA THR A 180 14.78 -10.58 27.39
C THR A 180 15.23 -10.33 25.94
N VAL A 181 15.42 -11.39 25.15
CA VAL A 181 15.73 -11.25 23.71
C VAL A 181 14.54 -10.63 22.98
N GLN A 182 13.33 -11.10 23.23
CA GLN A 182 12.12 -10.56 22.60
C GLN A 182 11.92 -9.08 22.96
N GLU A 183 12.04 -8.69 24.24
CA GLU A 183 11.97 -7.29 24.68
C GLU A 183 13.03 -6.42 24.01
N THR A 184 14.24 -6.97 23.79
CA THR A 184 15.32 -6.27 23.10
C THR A 184 14.97 -6.04 21.63
N HIS A 185 14.45 -7.05 20.93
CA HIS A 185 14.02 -6.91 19.54
C HIS A 185 12.88 -5.88 19.40
N TYR A 186 11.89 -5.88 20.29
CA TYR A 186 10.84 -4.84 20.30
C TYR A 186 11.43 -3.44 20.46
N ARG A 187 12.34 -3.25 21.41
CA ARG A 187 13.01 -1.96 21.63
C ARG A 187 13.81 -1.54 20.40
N ASN A 188 14.58 -2.44 19.81
CA ASN A 188 15.35 -2.19 18.60
C ASN A 188 14.43 -1.77 17.45
N ALA A 189 13.30 -2.46 17.27
CA ALA A 189 12.35 -2.16 16.20
C ALA A 189 11.68 -0.80 16.38
N GLN A 190 11.36 -0.41 17.62
CA GLN A 190 10.84 0.93 17.92
C GLN A 190 11.88 2.02 17.63
N VAL A 191 13.12 1.84 18.10
CA VAL A 191 14.23 2.78 17.83
C VAL A 191 14.50 2.88 16.33
N ALA A 192 14.44 1.77 15.61
CA ALA A 192 14.58 1.73 14.16
C ALA A 192 13.47 2.54 13.48
N ALA A 193 12.21 2.34 13.87
CA ALA A 193 11.07 3.06 13.31
C ALA A 193 11.17 4.57 13.54
N GLU A 194 11.53 5.00 14.76
CA GLU A 194 11.73 6.42 15.10
C GLU A 194 12.91 7.03 14.31
N SER A 195 14.02 6.30 14.18
CA SER A 195 15.20 6.75 13.44
C SER A 195 14.93 6.86 11.94
N ILE A 196 14.23 5.88 11.37
CA ILE A 196 13.78 5.88 9.97
C ILE A 196 12.88 7.08 9.71
N GLU A 197 11.89 7.31 10.56
CA GLU A 197 10.96 8.43 10.44
C GLU A 197 11.70 9.78 10.44
N ALA A 198 12.58 9.99 11.42
CA ALA A 198 13.38 11.21 11.51
C ALA A 198 14.25 11.40 10.25
N LEU A 199 14.88 10.32 9.78
CA LEU A 199 15.74 10.33 8.60
C LEU A 199 14.98 10.68 7.31
N VAL A 200 13.85 10.02 7.06
CA VAL A 200 13.14 10.15 5.78
C VAL A 200 12.36 11.45 5.67
N SER A 201 11.98 12.07 6.79
CA SER A 201 11.23 13.33 6.83
C SER A 201 11.83 14.44 5.96
N ARG A 202 13.16 14.48 5.78
CA ARG A 202 13.88 15.46 4.94
C ARG A 202 13.70 15.26 3.44
N TYR A 203 13.28 14.07 3.02
CA TYR A 203 13.10 13.70 1.61
C TYR A 203 11.63 13.64 1.19
N THR A 204 10.70 13.52 2.15
CA THR A 204 9.30 13.23 1.89
C THR A 204 8.44 14.49 2.00
N THR A 205 7.37 14.58 1.21
CA THR A 205 6.39 15.67 1.31
C THR A 205 5.18 15.29 2.15
N HIS A 206 4.76 14.04 2.06
CA HIS A 206 3.59 13.50 2.76
C HIS A 206 3.88 12.09 3.23
N ARG A 207 3.09 11.65 4.20
CA ARG A 207 3.17 10.32 4.80
C ARG A 207 1.78 9.83 5.15
N VAL A 208 1.55 8.54 4.94
CA VAL A 208 0.38 7.82 5.41
C VAL A 208 0.84 6.61 6.21
N ARG A 209 0.31 6.45 7.43
CA ARG A 209 0.53 5.26 8.25
C ARG A 209 -0.61 4.28 8.03
N HIS A 210 -0.26 3.07 7.59
CA HIS A 210 -1.21 1.98 7.45
C HIS A 210 -1.26 1.15 8.72
N PRO A 211 -2.40 0.51 9.03
CA PRO A 211 -2.46 -0.46 10.10
C PRO A 211 -1.39 -1.54 9.91
N ALA A 212 -0.72 -1.93 11.00
CA ALA A 212 0.14 -3.09 11.01
C ALA A 212 -0.69 -4.32 10.61
N GLN A 213 -0.25 -5.05 9.59
CA GLN A 213 -0.94 -6.26 9.14
C GLN A 213 -0.96 -7.28 10.29
N ARG A 214 -2.16 -7.58 10.82
CA ARG A 214 -2.41 -8.61 11.85
C ARG A 214 -3.34 -9.67 11.26
N GLY A 215 -3.06 -10.95 11.50
CA GLY A 215 -3.96 -12.06 11.11
C GLY A 215 -3.27 -13.17 10.30
N ALA A 216 -4.06 -14.12 9.78
CA ALA A 216 -3.55 -15.34 9.11
C ALA A 216 -2.75 -15.11 7.81
N LEU A 217 -2.85 -13.90 7.23
CA LEU A 217 -2.07 -13.43 6.07
C LEU A 217 -0.78 -12.69 6.47
N ALA A 218 -0.62 -12.35 7.76
CA ALA A 218 0.64 -11.84 8.27
C ALA A 218 1.61 -13.03 8.37
N GLY A 219 2.81 -12.87 7.81
CA GLY A 219 3.87 -13.86 7.96
C GLY A 219 4.26 -14.09 9.44
N PRO A 220 5.24 -14.96 9.72
CA PRO A 220 5.66 -15.27 11.09
C PRO A 220 6.31 -14.08 11.83
N GLU A 221 6.55 -12.97 11.14
CA GLU A 221 7.18 -11.76 11.67
C GLU A 221 6.13 -10.70 12.01
N GLU A 222 6.29 -10.06 13.17
CA GLU A 222 5.39 -8.99 13.59
C GLU A 222 5.76 -7.68 12.91
N ASN A 223 4.82 -7.08 12.17
CA ASN A 223 4.99 -5.76 11.59
C ASN A 223 4.74 -4.67 12.64
N VAL A 224 5.72 -3.80 12.86
CA VAL A 224 5.62 -2.67 13.80
C VAL A 224 5.56 -1.31 13.10
N LEU A 225 5.94 -1.26 11.82
CA LEU A 225 5.84 -0.07 10.97
C LEU A 225 5.32 -0.49 9.59
N ASN A 226 4.36 0.25 9.06
CA ASN A 226 3.87 0.11 7.68
C ASN A 226 3.47 1.49 7.17
N ASP A 227 4.45 2.25 6.68
CA ASP A 227 4.25 3.63 6.24
C ASP A 227 4.44 3.74 4.73
N ALA A 228 3.59 4.55 4.09
CA ALA A 228 3.78 5.02 2.75
C ALA A 228 4.27 6.48 2.78
N TYR A 229 5.21 6.82 1.91
CA TYR A 229 5.79 8.14 1.80
C TYR A 229 5.67 8.65 0.36
N LEU A 230 5.29 9.92 0.21
CA LEU A 230 5.29 10.60 -1.08
C LEU A 230 6.59 11.38 -1.25
N VAL A 231 7.44 10.90 -2.16
CA VAL A 231 8.81 11.38 -2.35
C VAL A 231 8.92 12.07 -3.71
N PRO A 232 9.39 13.33 -3.77
CA PRO A 232 9.78 13.97 -5.03
C PRO A 232 10.77 13.11 -5.81
N ASP A 233 10.56 12.97 -7.12
CA ASP A 233 11.35 12.04 -7.95
C ASP A 233 12.84 12.42 -7.97
N ASP A 234 13.16 13.71 -7.88
CA ASP A 234 14.53 14.24 -7.77
C ASP A 234 15.23 13.86 -6.44
N ARG A 235 14.47 13.43 -5.43
CA ARG A 235 14.98 12.99 -4.12
C ARG A 235 14.91 11.47 -3.91
N ALA A 236 14.25 10.74 -4.80
CA ALA A 236 13.98 9.30 -4.64
C ALA A 236 15.26 8.47 -4.39
N GLU A 237 16.33 8.75 -5.13
CA GLU A 237 17.59 8.00 -4.97
C GLU A 237 18.30 8.32 -3.64
N SER A 238 18.24 9.58 -3.20
CA SER A 238 18.78 9.98 -1.89
C SER A 238 17.98 9.37 -0.73
N PHE A 239 16.66 9.31 -0.87
CA PHE A 239 15.76 8.64 0.07
C PHE A 239 16.12 7.14 0.20
N ARG A 240 16.24 6.44 -0.93
CA ARG A 240 16.60 5.02 -0.99
C ARG A 240 17.96 4.74 -0.36
N THR A 241 18.97 5.55 -0.69
CA THR A 241 20.33 5.44 -0.15
C THR A 241 20.35 5.65 1.37
N ALA A 242 19.61 6.65 1.85
CA ALA A 242 19.53 6.93 3.29
C ALA A 242 18.89 5.76 4.06
N LEU A 243 17.81 5.17 3.55
CA LEU A 243 17.16 4.01 4.16
C LEU A 243 18.06 2.78 4.17
N ALA A 244 18.79 2.53 3.08
CA ALA A 244 19.74 1.42 3.02
C ALA A 244 20.83 1.54 4.09
N ALA A 245 21.29 2.75 4.41
CA ALA A 245 22.29 2.98 5.45
C ALA A 245 21.79 2.68 6.87
N VAL A 246 20.48 2.80 7.14
CA VAL A 246 19.88 2.49 8.46
C VAL A 246 19.42 1.04 8.56
N ALA A 247 19.09 0.39 7.45
CA ALA A 247 18.64 -0.99 7.42
C ALA A 247 19.75 -2.02 7.69
N VAL A 248 21.02 -1.64 7.56
CA VAL A 248 22.16 -2.53 7.80
C VAL A 248 22.41 -2.64 9.32
N ASP A 249 22.43 -3.86 9.84
CA ASP A 249 22.87 -4.25 11.21
C ASP A 249 21.94 -3.99 12.42
N ILE A 250 20.61 -3.92 12.25
CA ILE A 250 19.70 -3.91 13.41
C ILE A 250 19.33 -5.33 13.85
N ASP A 251 19.94 -5.80 14.94
CA ASP A 251 19.68 -7.13 15.48
C ASP A 251 18.19 -7.35 15.81
N GLY A 252 17.64 -8.46 15.30
CA GLY A 252 16.24 -8.84 15.46
C GLY A 252 15.22 -8.00 14.68
N VAL A 253 15.66 -7.12 13.76
CA VAL A 253 14.79 -6.21 13.01
C VAL A 253 15.05 -6.32 11.52
N ARG A 254 13.98 -6.44 10.74
CA ARG A 254 14.03 -6.41 9.27
C ARG A 254 13.32 -5.17 8.76
N VAL A 255 14.02 -4.37 7.96
CA VAL A 255 13.45 -3.22 7.26
C VAL A 255 13.23 -3.60 5.80
N GLU A 256 12.03 -3.39 5.30
CA GLU A 256 11.64 -3.61 3.91
C GLU A 256 11.27 -2.28 3.28
N VAL A 257 11.86 -1.99 2.12
CA VAL A 257 11.57 -0.79 1.33
C VAL A 257 11.08 -1.24 -0.03
N THR A 258 9.94 -0.70 -0.46
CA THR A 258 9.31 -1.02 -1.74
C THR A 258 9.00 0.26 -2.51
N GLY A 259 9.09 0.20 -3.83
CA GLY A 259 8.83 1.32 -4.73
C GLY A 259 9.94 1.51 -5.76
N PRO A 260 9.83 2.54 -6.62
CA PRO A 260 8.73 3.50 -6.67
C PRO A 260 7.41 2.86 -7.13
N TRP A 261 6.30 3.26 -6.50
CA TRP A 261 4.94 2.83 -6.86
C TRP A 261 4.11 4.01 -7.33
N ALA A 262 3.05 3.72 -8.10
CA ALA A 262 1.95 4.65 -8.28
C ALA A 262 1.34 5.01 -6.90
N PRO A 263 0.90 6.26 -6.69
CA PRO A 263 0.62 6.81 -5.36
C PRO A 263 -0.78 6.44 -4.82
N TYR A 264 -1.06 5.13 -4.69
CA TYR A 264 -2.33 4.60 -4.19
C TYR A 264 -2.70 5.14 -2.79
N SER A 265 -1.74 5.25 -1.88
CA SER A 265 -1.98 5.70 -0.51
C SER A 265 -2.34 7.18 -0.42
N PHE A 266 -2.00 7.96 -1.46
CA PHE A 266 -2.22 9.41 -1.52
C PHE A 266 -3.33 9.81 -2.50
N ALA A 267 -3.95 8.82 -3.17
CA ALA A 267 -4.93 9.06 -4.20
C ALA A 267 -6.30 9.51 -3.67
N MET A 268 -6.65 9.09 -2.46
CA MET A 268 -7.85 9.57 -1.76
C MET A 268 -7.41 10.31 -0.50
N PRO A 269 -8.14 11.34 -0.05
CA PRO A 269 -7.94 11.84 1.31
C PRO A 269 -8.07 10.66 2.28
N PRO A 270 -7.20 10.56 3.31
CA PRO A 270 -7.32 9.52 4.32
C PRO A 270 -8.73 9.57 4.91
N PRO A 271 -9.34 8.42 5.24
CA PRO A 271 -10.61 8.41 5.94
C PRO A 271 -10.48 9.25 7.22
N PRO A 272 -11.55 9.95 7.65
CA PRO A 272 -11.53 10.61 8.94
C PRO A 272 -11.16 9.60 10.04
N PRO A 273 -10.43 10.01 11.09
CA PRO A 273 -10.07 9.10 12.17
C PRO A 273 -11.33 8.46 12.77
N ASP A 274 -11.25 7.18 13.10
CA ASP A 274 -12.33 6.49 13.79
C ASP A 274 -12.71 7.29 15.05
N PRO A 275 -14.03 7.44 15.33
CA PRO A 275 -14.45 8.04 16.59
C PRO A 275 -13.81 7.24 17.74
N PRO A 276 -13.33 7.91 18.81
CA PRO A 276 -12.71 7.22 19.93
C PRO A 276 -13.64 6.10 20.39
N GLN A 277 -13.15 4.87 20.39
CA GLN A 277 -13.87 3.74 20.97
C GLN A 277 -14.07 4.08 22.45
N GLU A 278 -15.31 4.39 22.84
CA GLU A 278 -15.67 4.49 24.24
C GLU A 278 -15.37 3.13 24.87
N ASP A 279 -14.30 3.09 25.66
CA ASP A 279 -14.02 2.00 26.56
C ASP A 279 -15.30 1.75 27.35
N ALA A 280 -15.94 0.61 27.10
CA ALA A 280 -17.10 0.18 27.84
C ALA A 280 -16.69 0.09 29.31
N VAL A 281 -17.02 1.15 30.07
CA VAL A 281 -16.94 1.20 31.51
C VAL A 281 -17.77 0.04 32.02
N ARG A 282 -17.09 -1.04 32.42
CA ARG A 282 -17.72 -2.13 33.17
C ARG A 282 -18.06 -1.56 34.53
N ASP A 283 -19.30 -1.10 34.68
CA ASP A 283 -19.91 -0.92 35.99
C ASP A 283 -19.91 -2.27 36.71
N GLY A 284 -19.01 -2.40 37.70
CA GLY A 284 -19.04 -3.47 38.68
C GLY A 284 -20.17 -3.23 39.69
N PRO A 285 -20.77 -4.28 40.27
CA PRO A 285 -21.88 -4.11 41.19
C PRO A 285 -21.39 -3.52 42.51
N ALA A 286 -22.08 -2.48 42.98
CA ALA A 286 -21.89 -1.84 44.28
C ALA A 286 -22.38 -2.77 45.43
N PRO A 287 -21.89 -2.56 46.68
CA PRO A 287 -21.87 -3.57 47.75
C PRO A 287 -23.22 -3.87 48.43
#